data_AF-A0A7X9XDU0-F1
#
_entry.id   AF-A0A7X9XDU0-F1
#
_cell.length_a   1.000
_cell.length_b   1.000
_cell.length_c   1.000
_cell.angle_alpha   90.00
_cell.angle_beta   90.00
_cell.angle_gamma   90.00
#
_symmetry.space_group_name_H-M   'P 1'
#
loop_
_entity.id
_entity.type
_entity.pdbx_description
1 polymer ?
#
loop_
_entity_poly.entity_id
_entity_poly.type
_entity_poly.pdbx_seq_one_letter_code
_entity_poly.pdbx_strand_id
1 'polypeptide(L)' 'MYEFSRAKVQKMGYAFLGADKCYYSVPYHYIGKYIEIQYNKRVVEIYYNKERIAIHSKS' A
#
# COMPACT_ATOMS: atom_id res chain seq x y z
N MET A 1 0.21 4.77 -16.58
CA MET A 1 -0.68 5.63 -15.77
C MET A 1 -0.65 5.09 -14.35
N TYR A 2 -0.43 5.97 -13.38
CA TYR A 2 -0.48 5.61 -11.96
C TYR A 2 -1.90 5.84 -11.44
N GLU A 3 -2.38 4.90 -10.65
CA GLU A 3 -3.66 4.96 -9.96
C GLU A 3 -3.42 5.09 -8.46
N PHE A 4 -4.38 5.70 -7.76
CA PHE A 4 -4.26 6.04 -6.35
C PHE A 4 -5.38 5.36 -5.56
N SER A 5 -5.04 4.81 -4.42
CA SER A 5 -5.98 4.25 -3.47
C SER A 5 -5.57 4.61 -2.04
N ARG A 6 -6.53 4.64 -1.13
CA ARG A 6 -6.27 4.84 0.30
C ARG A 6 -6.78 3.65 1.08
N ALA A 7 -5.93 3.15 1.96
CA ALA A 7 -6.26 2.00 2.79
C ALA A 7 -5.77 2.21 4.22
N LYS A 8 -6.43 1.54 5.17
CA LYS A 8 -5.95 1.46 6.55
C LYS A 8 -5.07 0.22 6.68
N VAL A 9 -3.90 0.37 7.31
CA VAL A 9 -3.05 -0.77 7.63
C VAL A 9 -3.73 -1.60 8.71
N GLN A 10 -3.96 -2.87 8.41
CA GLN A 10 -4.61 -3.81 9.31
C GLN A 10 -3.67 -4.24 10.45
N LYS A 11 -4.22 -4.85 11.51
CA LYS A 11 -3.45 -5.30 12.68
C LYS A 11 -2.29 -6.24 12.35
N MET A 12 -2.41 -6.99 11.25
CA MET A 12 -1.39 -7.93 10.79
C MET A 12 -0.24 -7.25 10.01
N GLY A 13 -0.26 -5.92 9.84
CA GLY A 13 0.77 -5.20 9.07
C GLY A 13 0.57 -5.25 7.56
N TYR A 14 -0.67 -5.43 7.10
CA TYR A 14 -0.99 -5.48 5.67
C TYR A 14 -2.00 -4.40 5.29
N ALA A 15 -1.90 -3.92 4.06
CA ALA A 15 -2.90 -3.06 3.44
C ALA A 15 -3.58 -3.78 2.28
N PHE A 16 -4.91 -3.71 2.24
CA PHE A 16 -5.70 -4.30 1.16
C PHE A 16 -5.84 -3.33 0.00
N LEU A 17 -5.50 -3.78 -1.20
CA LEU A 17 -5.73 -3.05 -2.45
C LEU A 17 -6.87 -3.70 -3.22
N GLY A 18 -8.04 -3.05 -3.25
CA GLY A 18 -9.23 -3.60 -3.90
C GLY A 18 -9.13 -3.77 -5.42
N ALA A 19 -8.27 -2.99 -6.08
CA ALA A 19 -8.06 -3.07 -7.54
C ALA A 19 -7.49 -4.43 -7.96
N ASP A 20 -6.51 -4.95 -7.22
CA ASP A 20 -5.93 -6.27 -7.47
C ASP A 20 -6.52 -7.37 -6.57
N LYS A 21 -7.31 -6.98 -5.56
CA LYS A 21 -7.77 -7.85 -4.46
C LYS A 21 -6.62 -8.53 -3.72
N CYS A 22 -5.48 -7.85 -3.61
CA CYS A 22 -4.27 -8.35 -2.96
C CYS A 22 -3.97 -7.60 -1.64
N TYR A 23 -3.20 -8.25 -0.78
CA TYR A 23 -2.67 -7.68 0.46
C TYR A 23 -1.18 -7.38 0.29
N TYR A 24 -0.78 -6.15 0.61
CA TYR A 24 0.61 -5.71 0.54
C TYR A 24 1.17 -5.50 1.94
N SER A 25 2.39 -5.98 2.17
CA SER A 25 3.07 -5.80 3.45
C SER A 25 3.44 -4.34 3.67
N VAL A 26 3.22 -3.86 4.88
CA VAL A 26 3.53 -2.51 5.34
C VAL A 26 4.32 -2.62 6.64
N PRO A 27 5.35 -1.77 6.87
CA PRO A 27 6.08 -1.80 8.13
C PRO A 27 5.14 -1.64 9.35
N TYR A 28 5.38 -2.44 10.39
CA TYR A 28 4.47 -2.56 11.54
C TYR A 28 4.23 -1.22 12.28
N HIS A 29 5.17 -0.28 12.20
CA HIS A 29 5.05 1.07 12.75
C HIS A 29 3.82 1.84 12.25
N TYR A 30 3.27 1.45 11.09
CA TYR A 30 2.13 2.10 10.46
C TYR A 30 0.80 1.36 10.69
N ILE A 31 0.77 0.30 11.53
CA ILE A 31 -0.48 -0.40 11.88
C ILE A 31 -1.53 0.60 12.41
N GLY A 32 -2.75 0.52 11.87
CA GLY A 32 -3.85 1.40 12.23
C GLY A 32 -3.79 2.79 11.61
N LYS A 33 -2.71 3.16 10.91
CA LYS A 33 -2.61 4.40 10.13
C LYS A 33 -3.28 4.25 8.77
N TYR A 34 -3.72 5.39 8.23
CA TYR A 34 -4.14 5.49 6.83
C TYR A 34 -2.93 5.80 5.97
N ILE A 35 -2.78 5.03 4.90
CA ILE A 35 -1.70 5.15 3.92
C ILE A 35 -2.28 5.44 2.54
N GLU A 36 -1.43 5.95 1.66
CA GLU A 36 -1.73 6.12 0.26
C GLU A 36 -0.99 5.04 -0.54
N ILE A 37 -1.71 4.36 -1.42
CA ILE A 37 -1.18 3.33 -2.30
C ILE A 37 -1.20 3.90 -3.71
N GLN A 38 -0.03 4.04 -4.31
CA GLN A 38 0.15 4.44 -5.71
C GLN A 38 0.58 3.21 -6.48
N TYR A 39 -0.16 2.83 -7.51
CA TYR A 39 0.13 1.60 -8.24
C TYR A 39 -0.02 1.78 -9.73
N ASN A 40 0.67 0.92 -10.47
CA ASN A 40 0.52 0.78 -11.90
C ASN A 40 0.52 -0.72 -12.26
N LYS A 41 0.66 -1.03 -13.54
CA LYS A 41 0.65 -2.43 -14.03
C LYS A 41 1.85 -3.27 -13.57
N ARG A 42 2.92 -2.66 -13.06
CA ARG A 42 4.19 -3.32 -12.70
C ARG A 42 4.55 -3.20 -11.23
N VAL A 43 4.15 -2.14 -10.55
CA VAL A 43 4.56 -1.87 -9.16
C VAL A 43 3.42 -1.30 -8.33
N VAL A 44 3.50 -1.54 -7.03
CA VAL A 44 2.67 -0.96 -5.97
C VAL A 44 3.59 -0.28 -4.98
N GLU A 45 3.46 1.04 -4.89
CA GLU A 45 4.22 1.90 -3.99
C GLU A 45 3.30 2.39 -2.87
N ILE A 46 3.79 2.31 -1.64
CA ILE A 46 3.02 2.65 -0.44
C ILE A 46 3.65 3.86 0.22
N TYR A 47 2.82 4.86 0.48
CA TYR A 47 3.22 6.15 1.03
C TYR A 47 2.50 6.44 2.35
N TYR A 48 3.23 7.06 3.28
CA TYR A 48 2.68 7.68 4.48
C TYR A 48 3.26 9.08 4.62
N ASN A 49 2.39 10.08 4.79
CA ASN A 49 2.82 11.48 4.92
C ASN A 49 3.78 11.97 3.80
N LYS A 50 3.51 11.57 2.54
CA LYS A 50 4.34 11.86 1.35
C LYS A 50 5.71 11.15 1.31
N GLU A 51 6.00 10.28 2.26
CA GLU A 51 7.21 9.44 2.27
C GLU A 51 6.88 8.01 1.83
N ARG A 52 7.70 7.41 0.96
CA ARG A 52 7.51 6.03 0.51
C ARG A 52 8.03 5.07 1.57
N ILE A 53 7.15 4.23 2.11
CA ILE A 53 7.45 3.31 3.21
C ILE A 53 7.56 1.85 2.75
N ALA A 54 7.02 1.50 1.59
CA ALA A 54 7.15 0.17 0.99
C ALA A 54 6.96 0.22 -0.53
N ILE A 55 7.50 -0.79 -1.22
CA ILE A 55 7.34 -1.02 -2.66
C ILE A 55 7.23 -2.51 -2.93
N HIS A 56 6.34 -2.89 -3.82
CA HIS A 56 6.09 -4.28 -4.24
C HIS A 56 6.00 -4.35 -5.75
N SER A 57 6.59 -5.39 -6.34
CA SER A 57 6.41 -5.69 -7.77
C SER A 57 5.09 -6.44 -7.96
N LYS A 58 4.33 -6.09 -9.00
CA LYS A 58 3.24 -6.93 -9.50
C LYS A 58 3.83 -7.98 -10.44
N SER A 59 3.43 -9.22 -10.26
CA SER A 59 3.66 -10.33 -11.19
C SER A 59 2.46 -10.53 -12.10
#